data_AF-R6W5D9-F1
#
_entry.id   AF-R6W5D9-F1
#
_cell.length_a   1.000
_cell.length_b   1.000
_cell.length_c   1.000
_cell.angle_alpha   90.00
_cell.angle_beta   90.00
_cell.angle_gamma   90.00
#
_symmetry.space_group_name_H-M   'P 1'
#
loop_
_entity.id
_entity.type
_entity.pdbx_description
1 polymer ?
#
loop_
_entity_poly.entity_id
_entity_poly.type
_entity_poly.pdbx_seq_one_letter_code
_entity_poly.pdbx_strand_id
1 'polypeptide(L)'
;MVKLRSICQAVNDIRASDPGTAMTEGFLRLLIENGDVSYEICGSRVCLNIAILFKELACLFELESAAMPKLRTIKGALKEIKATDPGSVMTDYKIRWLIKSGRLRSYAVGTREIIVMESFDDENLLTQESREGCNITQGIKLSEQYGELLSKTTQSYTCTRRR
;
A
#
# COMPACT_ATOMS: atom_id res chain seq x y z
N MET A 1 14.16 -22.84 -18.89
CA MET A 1 13.30 -22.47 -20.05
C MET A 1 12.59 -21.18 -19.73
N VAL A 2 12.62 -20.23 -20.65
CA VAL A 2 11.86 -18.98 -20.53
C VAL A 2 10.37 -19.30 -20.70
N LYS A 3 9.55 -18.95 -19.69
CA LYS A 3 8.09 -19.15 -19.74
C LYS A 3 7.44 -17.87 -20.27
N LEU A 4 7.33 -17.77 -21.59
CA LEU A 4 6.52 -16.74 -22.25
C LEU A 4 5.05 -17.14 -22.18
N ARG A 5 4.20 -16.21 -21.71
CA ARG A 5 2.75 -16.38 -21.66
C ARG A 5 2.07 -15.17 -22.28
N SER A 6 0.92 -15.37 -22.92
CA SER A 6 0.04 -14.24 -23.24
C SER A 6 -0.51 -13.62 -21.95
N ILE A 7 -0.99 -12.37 -22.01
CA ILE A 7 -1.60 -11.69 -20.85
C ILE A 7 -2.68 -12.57 -20.18
N CYS A 8 -3.62 -13.12 -20.97
CA CYS A 8 -4.68 -13.97 -20.45
C CYS A 8 -4.13 -15.22 -19.73
N GLN A 9 -3.11 -15.87 -20.31
CA GLN A 9 -2.49 -17.05 -19.70
C GLN A 9 -1.72 -16.70 -18.44
N ALA A 10 -1.00 -15.57 -18.41
CA ALA A 10 -0.28 -15.11 -17.23
C ALA A 10 -1.24 -14.85 -16.05
N VAL A 11 -2.38 -14.18 -16.30
CA VAL A 11 -3.39 -13.96 -15.26
C VAL A 11 -3.97 -15.27 -14.73
N ASN A 12 -4.25 -16.22 -15.62
CA ASN A 12 -4.79 -17.52 -15.22
C ASN A 12 -3.78 -18.34 -14.42
N ASP A 13 -2.50 -18.35 -14.83
CA ASP A 13 -1.41 -19.01 -14.10
C ASP A 13 -1.26 -18.40 -12.69
N ILE A 14 -1.29 -17.06 -12.58
CA ILE A 14 -1.23 -16.37 -11.28
C ILE A 14 -2.45 -16.72 -10.43
N ARG A 15 -3.66 -16.66 -10.99
CA ARG A 15 -4.90 -16.95 -10.23
C ARG A 15 -4.99 -18.42 -9.81
N ALA A 16 -4.41 -19.34 -10.57
CA ALA A 16 -4.32 -20.74 -10.17
C ALA A 16 -3.41 -20.93 -8.96
N SER A 17 -2.32 -20.15 -8.87
CA SER A 17 -1.43 -20.16 -7.69
C SER A 17 -2.00 -19.38 -6.49
N ASP A 18 -2.72 -18.29 -6.76
CA ASP A 18 -3.27 -17.38 -5.77
C ASP A 18 -4.67 -16.89 -6.19
N PRO A 19 -5.74 -17.61 -5.80
CA PRO A 19 -7.11 -17.29 -6.20
C PRO A 19 -7.60 -15.91 -5.73
N GLY A 20 -7.02 -15.39 -4.64
CA GLY A 20 -7.37 -14.09 -4.07
C GLY A 20 -6.72 -12.89 -4.77
N THR A 21 -5.89 -13.16 -5.79
CA THR A 21 -5.09 -12.12 -6.45
C THR A 21 -5.94 -11.00 -7.03
N ALA A 22 -5.48 -9.75 -6.84
CA ALA A 22 -6.04 -8.59 -7.52
C ALA A 22 -5.57 -8.47 -8.98
N MET A 23 -4.71 -9.40 -9.45
CA MET A 23 -4.24 -9.41 -10.83
C MET A 23 -5.37 -9.68 -11.82
N THR A 24 -5.52 -8.76 -12.75
CA THR A 24 -6.48 -8.83 -13.86
C THR A 24 -5.78 -8.49 -15.17
N GLU A 25 -6.38 -8.86 -16.30
CA GLU A 25 -5.83 -8.50 -17.61
C GLU A 25 -5.73 -6.99 -17.80
N GLY A 26 -6.74 -6.26 -17.33
CA GLY A 26 -6.74 -4.79 -17.38
C GLY A 26 -5.60 -4.19 -16.57
N PHE A 27 -5.30 -4.76 -15.40
CA PHE A 27 -4.15 -4.31 -14.60
C PHE A 27 -2.82 -4.58 -15.30
N LEU A 28 -2.61 -5.77 -15.87
CA LEU A 28 -1.39 -6.06 -16.64
C LEU A 28 -1.24 -5.15 -17.86
N ARG A 29 -2.32 -4.87 -18.58
CA ARG A 29 -2.28 -3.94 -19.71
C ARG A 29 -1.89 -2.54 -19.26
N LEU A 30 -2.45 -2.08 -18.14
CA LEU A 30 -2.11 -0.78 -17.57
C LEU A 30 -0.64 -0.72 -17.12
N LEU A 31 -0.10 -1.78 -16.52
CA LEU A 31 1.33 -1.86 -16.17
C LEU A 31 2.23 -1.78 -17.43
N ILE A 32 1.83 -2.43 -18.51
CA ILE A 32 2.53 -2.37 -19.79
C ILE A 32 2.45 -0.96 -20.40
N GLU A 33 1.26 -0.35 -20.38
CA GLU A 33 1.03 1.01 -20.89
C GLU A 33 1.85 2.06 -20.14
N ASN A 34 2.01 1.89 -18.82
CA ASN A 34 2.83 2.76 -17.98
C ASN A 34 4.34 2.46 -18.07
N GLY A 35 4.74 1.38 -18.75
CA GLY A 35 6.14 0.97 -18.87
C GLY A 35 6.72 0.34 -17.60
N ASP A 36 5.88 -0.09 -16.67
CA ASP A 36 6.28 -0.72 -15.41
C ASP A 36 6.68 -2.19 -15.57
N VAL A 37 6.27 -2.83 -16.67
CA VAL A 37 6.47 -4.26 -16.94
C VAL A 37 6.97 -4.47 -18.36
N SER A 38 8.00 -5.30 -18.51
CA SER A 38 8.56 -5.65 -19.81
C SER A 38 7.65 -6.63 -20.56
N TYR A 39 7.51 -6.42 -21.86
CA TYR A 39 6.73 -7.29 -22.75
C TYR A 39 7.44 -7.54 -24.07
N GLU A 40 7.05 -8.63 -24.72
CA GLU A 40 7.49 -9.00 -26.05
C GLU A 40 6.27 -9.14 -26.98
N ILE A 41 6.45 -8.78 -28.26
CA ILE A 41 5.42 -8.98 -29.28
C ILE A 41 5.73 -10.28 -30.02
N CYS A 42 4.86 -11.27 -29.89
CA CYS A 42 4.94 -12.53 -30.63
C CYS A 42 3.81 -12.58 -31.67
N GLY A 43 4.11 -12.12 -32.89
CA GLY A 43 3.10 -11.98 -33.95
C GLY A 43 2.08 -10.89 -33.60
N SER A 44 0.81 -11.26 -33.42
CA SER A 44 -0.26 -10.34 -33.00
C SER A 44 -0.48 -10.27 -31.49
N ARG A 45 0.27 -11.06 -30.70
CA ARG A 45 0.04 -11.20 -29.26
C ARG A 45 1.13 -10.52 -28.44
N VAL A 46 0.69 -9.86 -27.36
CA VAL A 46 1.57 -9.39 -26.31
C VAL A 46 1.85 -10.52 -25.33
N CYS A 47 3.12 -10.83 -25.17
CA CYS A 47 3.63 -11.91 -24.34
C CYS A 47 4.50 -11.34 -23.21
N LEU A 48 4.43 -11.99 -22.05
CA LEU A 48 5.16 -11.65 -20.85
C LEU A 48 6.02 -12.83 -20.45
N ASN A 49 7.26 -12.53 -20.06
CA ASN A 49 8.10 -13.52 -19.39
C ASN A 49 7.72 -13.55 -17.91
N ILE A 50 7.11 -14.64 -17.44
CA ILE A 50 6.60 -14.75 -16.07
C ILE A 50 7.70 -14.52 -15.02
N ALA A 51 8.92 -15.01 -15.27
CA ALA A 51 10.01 -14.86 -14.30
C ALA A 51 10.49 -13.41 -14.18
N ILE A 52 10.41 -12.64 -15.26
CA ILE A 52 10.74 -11.21 -15.26
C ILE A 52 9.59 -10.43 -14.60
N LEU A 53 8.34 -10.75 -14.98
CA LEU A 53 7.15 -10.13 -14.40
C LEU A 53 7.15 -10.18 -12.86
N PHE A 54 7.47 -11.32 -12.27
CA PHE A 54 7.50 -11.44 -10.80
C PHE A 54 8.55 -10.54 -10.15
N LYS A 55 9.73 -10.43 -10.78
CA LYS A 55 10.79 -9.53 -10.30
C LYS A 55 10.43 -8.06 -10.46
N GLU A 56 9.81 -7.71 -11.58
CA GLU A 56 9.35 -6.33 -11.84
C GLU A 56 8.25 -5.93 -10.87
N LEU A 57 7.28 -6.81 -10.63
CA LEU A 57 6.24 -6.59 -9.61
C LEU A 57 6.84 -6.47 -8.21
N ALA A 58 7.78 -7.34 -7.83
CA ALA A 58 8.46 -7.24 -6.54
C ALA A 58 9.21 -5.90 -6.41
N CYS A 59 9.93 -5.48 -7.44
CA CYS A 59 10.64 -4.19 -7.49
C CYS A 59 9.67 -3.01 -7.38
N LEU A 60 8.53 -3.06 -8.07
CA LEU A 60 7.51 -2.02 -8.05
C LEU A 60 6.95 -1.77 -6.65
N PHE A 61 6.88 -2.81 -5.83
CA PHE A 61 6.44 -2.76 -4.43
C PHE A 61 7.59 -2.78 -3.42
N GLU A 62 8.84 -2.65 -3.89
CA GLU A 62 10.06 -2.59 -3.07
C GLU A 62 10.29 -3.82 -2.18
N LEU A 63 9.96 -5.00 -2.70
CA LEU A 63 10.17 -6.27 -2.01
C LEU A 63 11.53 -6.86 -2.42
N GLU A 64 12.24 -7.45 -1.45
CA GLU A 64 13.52 -8.13 -1.71
C GLU A 64 13.34 -9.52 -2.35
N SER A 65 12.12 -10.05 -2.38
CA SER A 65 11.82 -11.40 -2.84
C SER A 65 11.70 -11.49 -4.35
N ALA A 66 12.25 -12.56 -4.93
CA ALA A 66 12.03 -12.93 -6.35
C ALA A 66 10.72 -13.72 -6.58
N ALA A 67 9.96 -13.99 -5.52
CA ALA A 67 8.68 -14.69 -5.61
C ALA A 67 7.55 -13.76 -6.10
N MET A 68 6.46 -14.36 -6.58
CA MET A 68 5.26 -13.61 -6.95
C MET A 68 4.65 -12.93 -5.70
N PRO A 69 4.51 -11.60 -5.69
CA PRO A 69 3.89 -10.91 -4.56
C PRO A 69 2.38 -11.20 -4.46
N LYS A 70 1.87 -11.32 -3.23
CA LYS A 70 0.44 -11.51 -2.96
C LYS A 70 -0.31 -10.20 -3.09
N LEU A 71 -0.84 -9.96 -4.28
CA LEU A 71 -1.57 -8.74 -4.60
C LEU A 71 -3.03 -8.82 -4.13
N ARG A 72 -3.47 -7.83 -3.37
CA ARG A 72 -4.85 -7.71 -2.88
C ARG A 72 -5.39 -6.31 -3.09
N THR A 73 -6.70 -6.20 -3.18
CA THR A 73 -7.38 -4.90 -2.98
C THR A 73 -7.44 -4.60 -1.49
N ILE A 74 -7.64 -3.33 -1.09
CA ILE A 74 -7.79 -2.96 0.34
C ILE A 74 -8.79 -3.85 1.08
N LYS A 75 -9.97 -4.09 0.48
CA LYS A 75 -11.01 -4.96 1.07
C LYS A 75 -10.55 -6.41 1.18
N GLY A 76 -9.84 -6.90 0.16
CA GLY A 76 -9.27 -8.26 0.16
C GLY A 76 -8.21 -8.42 1.25
N ALA A 77 -7.31 -7.46 1.35
CA ALA A 77 -6.26 -7.43 2.37
C ALA A 77 -6.85 -7.39 3.78
N LEU A 78 -7.85 -6.53 4.02
CA LEU A 78 -8.53 -6.47 5.31
C LEU A 78 -9.16 -7.81 5.70
N LYS A 79 -9.77 -8.52 4.74
CA LYS A 79 -10.36 -9.84 4.97
C LYS A 79 -9.28 -10.86 5.31
N GLU A 80 -8.15 -10.83 4.63
CA GLU A 80 -7.01 -11.73 4.87
C GLU A 80 -6.34 -11.46 6.22
N ILE A 81 -6.09 -10.18 6.56
CA ILE A 81 -5.54 -9.78 7.87
C ILE A 81 -6.43 -10.28 9.00
N LYS A 82 -7.75 -10.06 8.90
CA LYS A 82 -8.70 -10.52 9.92
C LYS A 82 -8.85 -12.04 9.99
N ALA A 83 -8.59 -12.74 8.89
CA ALA A 83 -8.58 -14.20 8.87
C ALA A 83 -7.34 -14.76 9.58
N THR A 84 -6.18 -14.11 9.41
CA THR A 84 -4.92 -14.47 10.05
C THR A 84 -4.88 -14.06 11.52
N ASP A 85 -5.28 -12.83 11.83
CA ASP A 85 -5.37 -12.27 13.18
C ASP A 85 -6.75 -11.60 13.40
N PRO A 86 -7.72 -12.33 13.97
CA PRO A 86 -9.04 -11.79 14.30
C PRO A 86 -8.99 -10.64 15.31
N GLY A 87 -7.93 -10.54 16.12
CA GLY A 87 -7.72 -9.46 17.09
C GLY A 87 -7.16 -8.18 16.47
N SER A 88 -6.80 -8.21 15.18
CA SER A 88 -6.19 -7.08 14.51
C SER A 88 -7.10 -5.85 14.52
N VAL A 89 -6.56 -4.73 14.99
CA VAL A 89 -7.23 -3.41 14.98
C VAL A 89 -7.16 -2.77 13.59
N MET A 90 -6.67 -3.48 12.58
CA MET A 90 -6.62 -2.96 11.21
C MET A 90 -8.02 -2.72 10.65
N THR A 91 -8.18 -1.52 10.09
CA THR A 91 -9.41 -1.04 9.46
C THR A 91 -9.10 -0.55 8.05
N ASP A 92 -10.14 -0.51 7.20
CA ASP A 92 -10.04 0.07 5.84
C ASP A 92 -9.47 1.50 5.89
N TYR A 93 -9.89 2.28 6.90
CA TYR A 93 -9.36 3.62 7.15
C TYR A 93 -7.85 3.61 7.44
N LYS A 94 -7.37 2.73 8.31
CA LYS A 94 -5.95 2.66 8.67
C LYS A 94 -5.08 2.28 7.47
N ILE A 95 -5.53 1.33 6.64
CA ILE A 95 -4.82 0.93 5.43
C ILE A 95 -4.73 2.11 4.44
N ARG A 96 -5.85 2.79 4.18
CA ARG A 96 -5.85 4.01 3.32
C ARG A 96 -4.97 5.11 3.90
N TRP A 97 -4.95 5.27 5.22
CA TRP A 97 -4.09 6.24 5.88
C TRP A 97 -2.61 5.88 5.67
N LEU A 98 -2.22 4.61 5.78
CA LEU A 98 -0.87 4.16 5.50
C LEU A 98 -0.45 4.46 4.06
N ILE A 99 -1.34 4.21 3.09
CA ILE A 99 -1.12 4.56 1.68
C ILE A 99 -0.94 6.07 1.51
N LYS A 100 -1.86 6.88 2.05
CA LYS A 100 -1.79 8.35 1.97
C LYS A 100 -0.60 8.96 2.69
N SER A 101 -0.09 8.29 3.73
CA SER A 101 1.10 8.71 4.46
C SER A 101 2.41 8.29 3.77
N GLY A 102 2.32 7.55 2.66
CA GLY A 102 3.49 7.04 1.94
C GLY A 102 4.20 5.87 2.63
N ARG A 103 3.60 5.29 3.67
CA ARG A 103 4.17 4.16 4.43
C ARG A 103 3.88 2.81 3.78
N LEU A 104 2.74 2.70 3.09
CA LEU A 104 2.39 1.50 2.36
C LEU A 104 2.38 1.82 0.87
N ARG A 105 3.22 1.11 0.10
CA ARG A 105 3.23 1.24 -1.35
C ARG A 105 1.98 0.61 -1.93
N SER A 106 1.31 1.34 -2.80
CA SER A 106 0.10 0.88 -3.47
C SER A 106 0.15 1.26 -4.95
N TYR A 107 -0.59 0.53 -5.76
CA TYR A 107 -0.75 0.81 -7.17
C TYR A 107 -2.21 1.10 -7.49
N ALA A 108 -2.48 2.25 -8.09
CA ALA A 108 -3.83 2.68 -8.44
C ALA A 108 -4.28 2.06 -9.78
N VAL A 109 -5.40 1.35 -9.76
CA VAL A 109 -6.04 0.78 -10.95
C VAL A 109 -7.50 1.26 -11.00
N GLY A 110 -7.71 2.38 -11.69
CA GLY A 110 -8.98 3.08 -11.70
C GLY A 110 -9.36 3.55 -10.29
N THR A 111 -10.45 3.02 -9.72
CA THR A 111 -10.92 3.35 -8.36
C THR A 111 -10.38 2.41 -7.29
N ARG A 112 -9.58 1.41 -7.65
CA ARG A 112 -9.06 0.39 -6.75
C ARG A 112 -7.58 0.65 -6.47
N GLU A 113 -7.19 0.52 -5.21
CA GLU A 113 -5.78 0.47 -4.82
C GLU A 113 -5.40 -1.00 -4.61
N ILE A 114 -4.32 -1.41 -5.26
CA ILE A 114 -3.71 -2.72 -5.13
C ILE A 114 -2.53 -2.58 -4.20
N ILE A 115 -2.49 -3.44 -3.19
CA ILE A 115 -1.44 -3.51 -2.18
C ILE A 115 -0.88 -4.92 -2.15
N VAL A 116 0.34 -5.04 -1.64
CA VAL A 116 1.01 -6.30 -1.41
C VAL A 116 0.86 -6.70 0.05
N MET A 117 0.56 -7.98 0.30
CA MET A 117 0.36 -8.48 1.66
C MET A 117 1.66 -8.59 2.44
N GLU A 118 2.75 -8.93 1.76
CA GLU A 118 4.10 -9.00 2.32
C GLU A 118 4.55 -7.67 2.96
N SER A 119 4.01 -6.53 2.50
CA SER A 119 4.30 -5.23 3.10
C SER A 119 3.72 -5.06 4.52
N PHE A 120 2.83 -5.95 4.97
CA PHE A 120 2.33 -5.96 6.35
C PHE A 120 3.22 -6.75 7.31
N ASP A 121 4.20 -7.50 6.79
CA ASP A 121 5.17 -8.24 7.61
C ASP A 121 6.28 -7.32 8.14
N ASP A 122 6.42 -6.11 7.58
CA ASP A 122 7.37 -5.10 8.05
C ASP A 122 6.99 -4.56 9.44
N GLU A 123 7.77 -4.91 10.46
CA GLU A 123 7.58 -4.41 11.84
C GLU A 123 7.62 -2.87 11.91
N ASN A 124 8.29 -2.24 10.95
CA ASN A 124 8.45 -0.80 10.87
C ASN A 124 7.29 -0.07 10.16
N LEU A 125 6.28 -0.78 9.64
CA LEU A 125 5.18 -0.18 8.88
C LEU A 125 4.44 0.94 9.65
N LEU A 126 4.37 0.84 10.97
CA LEU A 126 3.71 1.81 11.83
C LEU A 126 4.65 2.91 12.36
N THR A 127 5.96 2.67 12.36
CA THR A 127 6.98 3.56 12.93
C THR A 127 7.74 4.37 11.87
N GLN A 128 7.72 3.95 10.60
CA GLN A 128 8.36 4.65 9.49
C GLN A 128 7.88 6.10 9.37
N GLU A 129 8.83 7.01 9.14
CA GLU A 129 8.54 8.39 8.79
C GLU A 129 7.83 8.43 7.42
N SER A 130 6.88 9.34 7.28
CA SER A 130 6.16 9.53 6.02
C SER A 130 7.13 9.96 4.93
N ARG A 131 7.02 9.37 3.73
CA ARG A 131 7.83 9.78 2.58
C ARG A 131 7.60 11.26 2.25
N GLU A 132 8.67 11.96 1.90
CA GLU A 132 8.64 13.37 1.51
C GLU A 132 7.59 13.62 0.41
N GLY A 133 6.73 14.63 0.61
CA GLY A 133 5.64 14.99 -0.30
C GLY A 133 4.24 14.56 0.15
N CYS A 134 4.11 13.75 1.22
CA CYS A 134 2.80 13.50 1.81
C CYS A 134 2.41 14.66 2.74
N ASN A 135 1.47 15.51 2.29
CA ASN A 135 0.76 16.47 3.14
C ASN A 135 -0.16 15.71 4.10
N ILE A 136 0.41 14.95 5.01
CA ILE A 136 -0.27 14.55 6.22
C ILE A 136 -0.44 15.89 6.95
N THR A 137 -1.66 16.41 6.99
CA THR A 137 -2.06 17.32 8.06
C THR A 137 -1.64 16.61 9.33
N GLN A 138 -0.49 17.02 9.85
CA GLN A 138 0.17 16.42 10.98
C GLN A 138 -0.93 16.28 12.01
N GLY A 139 -1.18 15.05 12.47
CA GLY A 139 -1.86 14.87 13.74
C GLY A 139 -0.95 15.53 14.75
N ILE A 140 -1.13 16.84 14.92
CA ILE A 140 -0.36 17.66 15.83
C ILE A 140 -0.46 16.90 17.15
N LYS A 141 0.68 16.53 17.73
CA LYS A 141 0.74 16.20 19.16
C LYS A 141 0.35 17.49 19.90
N LEU A 142 -0.95 17.74 19.99
CA LEU A 142 -1.53 18.98 20.52
C LEU A 142 -1.25 19.13 22.02
N SER A 143 -0.75 18.08 22.70
CA SER A 143 -0.51 18.13 24.13
C SER A 143 0.60 19.10 24.53
N GLU A 144 1.69 19.20 23.77
CA GLU A 144 2.83 20.04 24.15
C GLU A 144 2.61 21.52 23.78
N GLN A 145 2.02 21.77 22.60
CA GLN A 145 1.74 23.13 22.14
C GLN A 145 0.62 23.82 22.93
N TYR A 146 -0.38 23.08 23.43
CA TYR A 146 -1.42 23.66 24.29
C TYR A 146 -0.88 24.08 25.66
N GLY A 147 0.09 23.35 26.22
CA GLY A 147 0.69 23.70 27.52
C GLY A 147 1.34 25.09 27.51
N GLU A 148 2.08 25.41 26.43
CA GLU A 148 2.69 26.72 26.26
C GLU A 148 1.69 27.83 25.91
N LEU A 149 0.62 27.52 25.16
CA LEU A 149 -0.41 28.50 24.83
C LEU A 149 -1.28 28.86 26.04
N LEU A 150 -1.62 27.87 26.87
CA LEU A 150 -2.35 28.09 28.12
C LEU A 150 -1.50 28.85 29.13
N SER A 151 -0.21 28.53 29.27
CA SER A 151 0.67 29.26 30.20
C SER A 151 0.83 30.75 29.82
N LYS A 152 0.82 31.08 28.52
CA LYS A 152 0.91 32.47 28.04
C LYS A 152 -0.40 33.26 28.14
N THR A 153 -1.55 32.59 28.17
CA THR A 153 -2.88 33.24 28.16
C THR A 153 -3.59 33.24 29.52
N THR A 154 -3.08 32.50 30.50
CA THR A 154 -3.69 32.44 31.84
C THR A 154 -3.34 33.70 32.63
N GLN A 155 -4.18 34.74 32.54
CA GLN A 155 -4.13 35.86 33.49
C GLN A 155 -4.52 35.35 34.88
N SER A 156 -3.60 35.45 35.84
CA SER A 156 -3.86 35.16 37.24
C SER A 156 -4.75 36.25 37.85
N TYR A 157 -6.06 36.01 37.90
CA TYR A 157 -6.97 36.86 38.64
C TYR A 157 -6.74 36.67 40.14
N THR A 158 -6.01 37.59 40.76
CA THR A 158 -5.97 37.71 42.23
C THR A 158 -7.12 38.59 42.68
N CYS A 159 -8.18 37.97 43.20
CA CYS A 159 -9.30 38.70 43.79
C CYS A 159 -8.89 39.24 45.17
N THR A 160 -8.47 40.50 45.24
CA THR A 160 -8.24 41.18 46.51
C THR A 160 -9.58 41.61 47.11
N ARG A 161 -10.05 40.89 48.12
CA ARG A 161 -11.24 41.23 48.91
C ARG A 161 -10.94 42.48 49.75
N ARG A 162 -11.54 43.64 49.41
CA ARG A 162 -11.49 44.84 50.26
C ARG A 162 -12.27 44.57 51.55
N ARG A 163 -11.64 44.85 52.69
CA ARG A 163 -12.24 44.80 54.04
C ARG A 163 -13.24 45.94 54.23
#